data_AF-A0A3D3GWC3-F1
#
_entry.id   AF-A0A3D3GWC3-F1
#
_cell.length_a   1.000
_cell.length_b   1.000
_cell.length_c   1.000
_cell.angle_alpha   90.00
_cell.angle_beta   90.00
_cell.angle_gamma   90.00
#
_symmetry.space_group_name_H-M   'P 1'
#
loop_
_entity.id
_entity.type
_entity.pdbx_description
1 polymer ?
#
loop_
_entity_poly.entity_id
_entity_poly.type
_entity_poly.pdbx_seq_one_letter_code
_entity_poly.pdbx_strand_id
1 'polypeptide(L)' 'MNLTELKEKSINELVELAATMKLENLARTRKQDIIFAILKAHAEGDNDIFGGGVLEILQDGFG' A
#
# COMPACT_ATOMS: atom_id res chain seq x y z
N MET A 1 -5.68 -4.64 -6.25
CA MET A 1 -5.80 -3.94 -4.95
C MET A 1 -5.68 -2.42 -5.12
N ASN A 2 -6.33 -1.57 -4.30
CA ASN A 2 -6.33 -0.11 -4.48
C ASN A 2 -5.61 0.67 -3.35
N LEU A 3 -4.69 1.58 -3.69
CA LEU A 3 -3.92 2.39 -2.73
C LEU A 3 -4.79 3.34 -1.89
N THR A 4 -5.79 3.98 -2.50
CA THR A 4 -6.66 4.94 -1.82
C THR A 4 -7.49 4.24 -0.75
N GLU A 5 -8.05 3.08 -1.07
CA GLU A 5 -8.81 2.24 -0.13
C GLU A 5 -7.94 1.80 1.07
N LEU A 6 -6.68 1.40 0.82
CA LEU A 6 -5.76 1.04 1.90
C LEU A 6 -5.40 2.23 2.79
N LYS A 7 -5.34 3.45 2.25
CA LYS A 7 -5.09 4.66 3.04
C LYS A 7 -6.25 5.01 3.98
N GLU A 8 -7.48 4.62 3.63
CA GLU A 8 -8.68 4.86 4.45
C GLU A 8 -8.83 3.84 5.59
N LYS A 9 -8.28 2.63 5.45
CA LYS A 9 -8.29 1.61 6.50
C LYS A 9 -7.54 2.04 7.75
N SER A 10 -7.99 1.57 8.90
CA SER A 10 -7.26 1.71 10.16
C SER A 10 -5.96 0.89 10.16
N ILE A 11 -5.03 1.23 11.05
CA ILE A 11 -3.77 0.48 11.18
C ILE A 11 -4.04 -0.98 11.55
N ASN A 12 -5.02 -1.24 12.42
CA ASN A 12 -5.37 -2.59 12.85
C ASN A 12 -5.84 -3.45 11.66
N GLU A 13 -6.75 -2.94 10.84
CA GLU A 13 -7.23 -3.64 9.63
C GLU A 13 -6.09 -3.92 8.63
N LEU A 14 -5.13 -2.98 8.51
CA LEU A 14 -3.97 -3.18 7.64
C LEU A 14 -3.03 -4.26 8.19
N VAL A 15 -2.79 -4.29 9.50
CA VAL A 15 -1.97 -5.33 10.14
C VAL A 15 -2.64 -6.70 10.01
N GLU A 16 -3.96 -6.79 10.18
CA GLU A 16 -4.73 -8.02 9.97
C GLU A 16 -4.63 -8.49 8.52
N LEU A 17 -4.85 -7.60 7.55
CA LEU A 17 -4.69 -7.91 6.13
C LEU A 17 -3.28 -8.41 5.82
N ALA A 18 -2.26 -7.72 6.32
CA ALA A 18 -0.87 -8.11 6.12
C ALA A 18 -0.57 -9.50 6.71
N ALA A 19 -1.15 -9.83 7.88
CA ALA A 19 -1.03 -11.15 8.49
C ALA A 19 -1.65 -12.26 7.62
N THR A 20 -2.79 -12.01 6.97
CA THR A 20 -3.39 -12.98 6.02
C THR A 20 -2.50 -13.24 4.80
N MET A 21 -1.65 -12.27 4.44
CA MET A 21 -0.65 -12.36 3.38
C MET A 21 0.70 -12.89 3.86
N LYS A 22 0.79 -13.36 5.12
CA LYS A 22 2.02 -13.86 5.77
C LYS A 22 3.14 -12.82 5.85
N LEU A 23 2.79 -11.54 5.94
CA LEU A 23 3.77 -10.47 6.16
C LEU A 23 4.01 -10.31 7.67
N GLU A 24 5.27 -10.41 8.07
CA GLU A 24 5.67 -10.39 9.49
C GLU A 24 6.27 -9.03 9.90
N ASN A 25 6.36 -8.79 11.21
CA ASN A 25 7.06 -7.65 11.82
C ASN A 25 6.50 -6.25 11.49
N LEU A 26 5.23 -6.15 11.09
CA LEU A 26 4.58 -4.90 10.69
C LEU A 26 3.88 -4.11 11.81
N ALA A 27 3.74 -4.68 13.01
CA ALA A 27 3.00 -4.05 14.11
C ALA A 27 3.65 -2.75 14.65
N ARG A 28 4.95 -2.52 14.38
CA ARG A 28 5.69 -1.31 14.81
C ARG A 28 6.10 -0.40 13.66
N THR A 29 5.75 -0.75 12.42
CA THR A 29 6.08 0.06 11.24
C THR A 29 5.07 1.17 11.01
N ARG A 30 5.45 2.19 10.25
CA ARG A 30 4.54 3.29 9.91
C ARG A 30 3.44 2.74 8.99
N LYS A 31 2.23 3.32 9.07
CA LYS A 31 1.09 2.95 8.22
C LYS A 31 1.45 2.84 6.74
N GLN A 32 2.23 3.81 6.23
CA GLN A 32 2.68 3.82 4.84
C GLN A 32 3.51 2.57 4.46
N ASP A 33 4.35 2.09 5.38
CA ASP A 33 5.27 0.96 5.13
C ASP A 33 4.46 -0.35 5.11
N ILE A 34 3.43 -0.45 5.97
CA ILE A 34 2.47 -1.57 5.97
C ILE A 34 1.71 -1.62 4.64
N ILE A 35 1.18 -0.47 4.18
CA ILE A 35 0.47 -0.37 2.90
C ILE A 35 1.40 -0.78 1.74
N PHE A 36 2.65 -0.32 1.75
CA PHE A 36 3.62 -0.65 0.71
C PHE A 36 3.94 -2.14 0.69
N ALA A 37 4.14 -2.76 1.86
CA ALA A 37 4.39 -4.20 1.96
C ALA A 37 3.21 -5.03 1.42
N ILE A 38 1.96 -4.65 1.77
CA ILE A 38 0.74 -5.27 1.27
C ILE A 38 0.65 -5.16 -0.27
N LEU A 39 0.83 -3.96 -0.82
CA LEU A 39 0.76 -3.75 -2.28
C LEU A 39 1.85 -4.53 -3.03
N LYS A 40 3.07 -4.56 -2.48
CA LYS A 40 4.19 -5.31 -3.06
C LYS A 40 3.87 -6.81 -3.10
N ALA A 41 3.43 -7.38 -1.98
CA ALA A 41 3.07 -8.79 -1.91
C ALA A 41 1.89 -9.16 -2.83
N HIS A 42 0.93 -8.26 -3.04
CA HIS A 42 -0.16 -8.46 -3.98
C HIS A 42 0.33 -8.50 -5.44
N ALA A 43 1.22 -7.58 -5.81
CA ALA A 43 1.79 -7.48 -7.15
C ALA A 43 2.76 -8.62 -7.48
N GLU A 44 3.51 -9.14 -6.49
CA GLU A 44 4.35 -10.34 -6.66
C GLU A 44 3.54 -11.60 -7.03
N GLY A 45 2.24 -11.61 -6.73
CA GLY A 45 1.30 -12.66 -7.16
C GLY A 45 0.67 -12.42 -8.53
N ASP A 46 1.28 -11.60 -9.40
CA ASP A 46 0.77 -11.19 -10.72
C ASP A 46 -0.63 -10.55 -10.69
N ASN A 47 -0.97 -9.85 -9.60
CA ASN A 47 -2.24 -9.14 -9.49
C ASN A 47 -2.06 -7.64 -9.72
N ASP A 48 -3.01 -7.03 -10.42
CA ASP A 48 -3.00 -5.60 -10.68
C ASP A 48 -3.19 -4.77 -9.40
N ILE A 49 -2.39 -3.70 -9.30
CA ILE A 49 -2.52 -2.65 -8.30
C ILE A 49 -3.02 -1.36 -8.95
N PHE A 50 -3.93 -0.69 -8.27
CA PHE A 50 -4.56 0.54 -8.72
C PHE A 50 -4.28 1.65 -7.71
N GLY A 51 -4.16 2.87 -8.21
CA GLY A 51 -3.99 4.07 -7.39
C GLY A 51 -4.58 5.26 -8.10
N GLY A 52 -5.02 6.24 -7.33
CA GLY A 52 -5.52 7.52 -7.83
C GLY A 52 -4.88 8.67 -7.09
N GLY A 53 -4.79 9.82 -7.75
CA GLY A 53 -4.24 11.04 -7.20
C GLY A 53 -4.47 12.20 -8.14
N VAL A 54 -4.02 13.38 -7.72
CA VAL A 54 -3.96 14.57 -8.56
C VAL A 54 -2.57 14.62 -9.18
N LEU A 55 -2.49 14.75 -10.51
CA LEU A 55 -1.23 14.89 -11.22
C LEU A 55 -0.62 16.27 -10.94
N GLU A 56 0.63 16.30 -10.51
CA GLU A 56 1.41 17.52 -10.29
C GLU A 56 2.71 17.42 -11.09
N ILE A 57 2.89 18.30 -12.08
CA ILE A 57 4.07 18.28 -12.96
C ILE A 57 5.14 19.19 -12.39
N LEU A 58 6.31 18.62 -12.13
CA LEU A 58 7.49 19.34 -11.62
C LEU A 58 8.25 20.03 -12.76
N GLN A 59 9.14 20.96 -12.41
CA GLN A 59 9.90 21.77 -13.37
C GLN A 59 10.74 20.92 -14.35
N ASP A 60 11.18 19.76 -13.90
CA ASP A 60 11.97 18.81 -14.68
C ASP A 60 11.12 17.96 -15.65
N GLY A 61 9.80 18.15 -15.66
CA GLY A 61 8.87 17.53 -16.60
C GLY A 61 8.30 16.16 -16.18
N PHE A 62 8.52 15.72 -14.94
CA PHE A 62 7.91 14.50 -14.38
C PHE A 62 6.82 14.81 -13.35
N GLY A 63 5.87 13.88 -13.16
CA GLY A 63 4.72 14.01 -12.25
C GLY A 63 3.88 12.73 -12.18
#